data_AF-A0A9E5TGP1-F1
#
_entry.id   AF-A0A9E5TGP1-F1
#
_cell.length_a   1.000
_cell.length_b   1.000
_cell.length_c   1.000
_cell.angle_alpha   90.00
_cell.angle_beta   90.00
_cell.angle_gamma   90.00
#
_symmetry.space_group_name_H-M   'P 1'
#
loop_
_entity.id
_entity.type
_entity.pdbx_description
1 polymer ?
#
loop_
_entity_poly.entity_id
_entity_poly.type
_entity_poly.pdbx_seq_one_letter_code
_entity_poly.pdbx_strand_id
1 'polypeptide(L)' 'MDPVHALLEGTPAQVEAASRSTLDKAARDGGFMLMPGCDIPPNVPEENLRAFLQAPDTWAVGAL' A
#
# COMPACT_ATOMS: atom_id res chain seq x y z
N MET A 1 1.24 -2.92 7.05
CA MET A 1 0.36 -1.73 6.91
C MET A 1 -0.93 -1.99 7.66
N ASP A 2 -1.41 -1.05 8.47
CA ASP A 2 -2.71 -1.17 9.14
C ASP A 2 -3.84 -0.99 8.12
N PRO A 3 -4.66 -2.02 7.84
CA PRO A 3 -5.69 -1.94 6.82
C PRO A 3 -6.86 -1.03 7.21
N VAL A 4 -7.17 -0.87 8.49
CA VAL A 4 -8.30 -0.02 8.92
C VAL A 4 -7.91 1.44 8.73
N HIS A 5 -6.79 1.85 9.33
CA HIS A 5 -6.41 3.26 9.31
C HIS A 5 -5.94 3.73 7.92
N ALA A 6 -5.30 2.85 7.13
CA ALA A 6 -4.82 3.21 5.80
C ALA A 6 -5.88 2.99 4.71
N LEU A 7 -6.48 1.80 4.60
CA LEU A 7 -7.38 1.48 3.48
C LEU A 7 -8.81 1.95 3.72
N LEU A 8 -9.34 1.78 4.92
CA LEU A 8 -10.75 2.11 5.19
C LEU A 8 -10.94 3.61 5.48
N GLU A 9 -10.10 4.17 6.36
CA GLU A 9 -10.28 5.56 6.85
C GLU A 9 -9.47 6.59 6.06
N GLY A 10 -8.50 6.14 5.25
CA GLY A 10 -7.62 7.00 4.48
C GLY A 10 -8.21 7.50 3.16
N THR A 11 -7.47 8.38 2.51
CA THR A 11 -7.67 8.81 1.12
C THR A 11 -6.75 8.02 0.18
N PRO A 12 -7.03 8.00 -1.15
CA PRO A 12 -6.17 7.30 -2.11
C PRO A 12 -4.69 7.72 -2.04
N ALA A 13 -4.43 9.01 -1.85
CA ALA A 13 -3.08 9.54 -1.71
C ALA A 13 -2.38 9.07 -0.42
N GLN A 14 -3.13 8.93 0.68
CA GLN A 14 -2.59 8.41 1.95
C GLN A 14 -2.32 6.90 1.84
N VAL A 15 -3.17 6.15 1.14
CA VAL A 15 -2.94 4.72 0.85
C VAL A 15 -1.66 4.56 0.04
N GLU A 16 -1.50 5.32 -1.04
CA GLU A 16 -0.30 5.27 -1.88
C GLU A 16 0.97 5.59 -1.07
N ALA A 17 0.93 6.64 -0.26
CA ALA A 17 2.05 7.02 0.61
C ALA A 17 2.40 5.93 1.64
N ALA A 18 1.40 5.30 2.26
CA ALA A 18 1.61 4.22 3.22
C ALA A 18 2.19 2.95 2.56
N SER A 19 1.71 2.61 1.36
CA SER A 19 2.22 1.52 0.53
C SER A 19 3.67 1.75 0.13
N ARG A 20 3.99 2.94 -0.42
CA ARG A 20 5.35 3.35 -0.78
C ARG A 20 6.29 3.30 0.43
N SER A 21 5.87 3.84 1.57
CA SER A 21 6.68 3.78 2.81
C SER A 21 6.97 2.34 3.27
N THR A 22 6.05 1.41 3.04
CA THR A 22 6.26 -0.01 3.34
C THR A 22 7.28 -0.62 2.37
N LEU A 23 7.13 -0.35 1.07
CA LEU A 23 8.05 -0.81 0.02
C LEU A 23 9.47 -0.25 0.22
N ASP A 24 9.61 1.03 0.53
CA ASP A 24 10.91 1.68 0.77
C ASP A 24 11.68 1.06 1.95
N LYS A 25 10.96 0.49 2.92
CA LYS A 25 11.55 -0.14 4.11
C LYS A 25 11.90 -1.61 3.89
N ALA A 26 11.13 -2.32 3.05
CA ALA A 26 11.15 -3.78 3.02
C ALA A 26 11.43 -4.40 1.64
N ALA A 27 11.27 -3.65 0.56
CA ALA A 27 11.33 -4.18 -0.81
C ALA A 27 12.59 -3.77 -1.60
N ARG A 28 13.55 -3.06 -0.98
CA ARG A 28 14.76 -2.54 -1.65
C ARG A 28 15.58 -3.62 -2.35
N ASP A 29 15.70 -4.79 -1.72
CA ASP A 29 16.48 -5.92 -2.26
C ASP A 29 15.64 -6.89 -3.11
N GLY A 30 14.40 -6.49 -3.45
CA GLY A 30 13.43 -7.36 -4.10
C GLY A 30 12.87 -8.45 -3.17
N GLY A 31 12.10 -9.38 -3.72
CA GLY A 31 11.54 -10.53 -2.97
C GLY A 31 10.45 -10.18 -1.95
N PHE A 32 9.99 -8.94 -1.90
CA PHE A 32 8.92 -8.49 -1.01
C PHE A 32 7.59 -8.35 -1.76
N MET A 33 6.52 -8.85 -1.15
CA MET A 33 5.16 -8.70 -1.65
C MET A 33 4.37 -7.78 -0.73
N LEU A 34 3.83 -6.69 -1.28
CA LEU A 34 2.98 -5.78 -0.52
C LEU A 34 1.63 -6.46 -0.24
N MET A 35 1.30 -6.61 1.04
CA MET A 35 0.04 -7.16 1.53
C MET A 35 -0.52 -6.31 2.68
N PRO A 36 -1.84 -6.30 2.88
CA PRO A 36 -2.45 -5.77 4.10
C PRO A 36 -1.89 -6.50 5.34
N GLY A 37 -1.79 -5.79 6.47
CA GLY A 37 -1.23 -6.39 7.70
C GLY A 37 -2.15 -7.39 8.41
N CYS A 38 -3.42 -7.45 8.03
CA CYS A 38 -4.44 -8.36 8.53
C CYS A 38 -5.45 -8.58 7.38
N ASP A 39 -6.75 -8.63 7.67
CA ASP A 39 -7.81 -8.68 6.65
C ASP A 39 -8.16 -7.30 6.08
N ILE A 40 -8.75 -7.30 4.88
CA ILE A 40 -9.32 -6.11 4.22
C ILE A 40 -10.78 -5.95 4.70
N PRO A 41 -11.16 -4.81 5.31
CA PRO A 41 -12.55 -4.56 5.68
C PRO A 41 -13.48 -4.57 4.45
N PRO A 42 -14.73 -5.04 4.58
CA PRO A 42 -15.65 -5.18 3.43
C PRO A 42 -16.12 -3.84 2.85
N ASN A 43 -15.96 -2.75 3.59
CA ASN A 43 -16.42 -1.40 3.26
C ASN A 43 -15.27 -0.47 2.84
N VAL A 44 -14.09 -1.01 2.52
CA VAL A 44 -13.00 -0.21 1.95
C VAL A 44 -13.44 0.43 0.63
N PRO A 45 -13.26 1.75 0.44
CA PRO A 45 -13.57 2.41 -0.83
C PRO A 45 -12.77 1.81 -2.00
N GLU A 46 -13.40 1.71 -3.16
CA GLU A 46 -12.78 1.10 -4.35
C GLU A 46 -11.53 1.87 -4.80
N GLU A 47 -11.56 3.19 -4.73
CA GLU A 47 -10.43 4.06 -5.04
C GLU A 47 -9.20 3.79 -4.15
N ASN A 48 -9.43 3.43 -2.88
CA ASN A 48 -8.37 3.09 -1.94
C ASN A 48 -7.77 1.72 -2.27
N LEU A 49 -8.60 0.74 -2.65
CA LEU A 49 -8.10 -0.55 -3.15
C LEU A 49 -7.29 -0.38 -4.42
N ARG A 50 -7.75 0.44 -5.37
CA ARG A 50 -7.01 0.72 -6.60
C ARG A 50 -5.67 1.39 -6.31
N ALA A 51 -5.65 2.39 -5.42
CA ALA A 51 -4.40 3.04 -5.01
C ALA A 51 -3.43 2.06 -4.35
N PHE A 52 -3.93 1.16 -3.49
CA PHE A 52 -3.12 0.11 -2.87
C PHE A 52 -2.49 -0.83 -3.90
N LEU A 53 -3.28 -1.30 -4.88
CA LEU A 53 -2.84 -2.23 -5.91
C LEU A 53 -1.89 -1.58 -6.94
N GLN A 54 -2.06 -0.30 -7.23
CA GLN A 54 -1.22 0.46 -8.17
C GLN A 54 0.10 0.95 -7.56
N ALA A 55 0.18 1.03 -6.22
CA ALA A 55 1.37 1.53 -5.55
C ALA A 55 2.63 0.71 -5.88
N PRO A 56 2.62 -0.64 -5.90
CA PRO A 56 3.76 -1.43 -6.35
C PRO A 56 4.14 -1.19 -7.82
N ASP A 57 3.17 -1.05 -8.72
CA ASP A 57 3.43 -0.86 -10.17
C ASP A 57 4.11 0.48 -10.48
N THR A 58 3.77 1.51 -9.68
CA THR A 58 4.34 2.86 -9.81
C THR A 58 5.58 3.08 -8.94
N TRP A 59 5.96 2.08 -8.13
CA TRP A 59 7.13 2.10 -7.27
C TRP A 59 8.30 1.42 -7.99
N ALA A 60 9.36 2.19 -8.27
CA ALA A 60 10.57 1.66 -8.87
C ALA A 60 11.45 0.99 -7.80
N VAL A 61 11.76 -0.29 -7.99
CA VAL A 61 12.76 -1.00 -7.19
C VAL A 61 14.08 -0.22 -7.25
N GLY A 62 14.57 0.24 -6.09
CA GLY A 62 15.82 0.98 -5.99
C GLY A 62 15.73 2.48 -6.26
N ALA A 63 14.54 3.09 -6.26
CA ALA A 63 14.44 4.55 -6.16
C ALA A 63 14.91 5.01 -4.76
N LEU A 64 16.10 5.63 -4.73
CA LEU A 64 16.93 6.12 -3.60
C LEU A 64 17.94 5.13 -3.01
#